data_AF-A0AAU3Q0U1-F1
#
_entry.id   AF-A0AAU3Q0U1-F1
#
_cell.length_a   1.000
_cell.length_b   1.000
_cell.length_c   1.000
_cell.angle_alpha   90.00
_cell.angle_beta   90.00
_cell.angle_gamma   90.00
#
_symmetry.space_group_name_H-M   'P 1'
#
loop_
_entity.id
_entity.type
_entity.pdbx_description
1 polymer ?
#
loop_
_entity_poly.entity_id
_entity_poly.type
_entity_poly.pdbx_seq_one_letter_code
_entity_poly.pdbx_strand_id
1 'polypeptide(L)'
;MSQDGYAVDLEMLETTERRLEGFVGFARDQLLAAEKLIGSTPERWTGSAADAYRARHSDWAKQASTAIEALDQIRTRLTNARTAYQASLDANNQMFG
;
A
#
# COMPACT_ATOMS: atom_id res chain seq x y z
N MET A 1 -15.91 -25.90 26.91
CA MET A 1 -15.00 -24.83 26.46
C MET A 1 -15.10 -24.79 24.96
N SER A 2 -15.95 -23.92 24.42
CA SER A 2 -16.12 -23.79 22.97
C SER A 2 -14.88 -23.06 22.46
N GLN A 3 -14.01 -23.76 21.73
CA GLN A 3 -13.05 -23.10 20.86
C GLN A 3 -13.87 -22.49 19.73
N ASP A 4 -14.23 -21.22 19.87
CA ASP A 4 -14.69 -20.41 18.74
C ASP A 4 -13.50 -20.28 17.79
N GLY A 5 -13.34 -21.30 16.94
CA GLY A 5 -12.31 -21.32 15.91
C GLY A 5 -12.55 -20.13 15.01
N TYR A 6 -11.66 -19.15 15.06
CA TYR A 6 -11.59 -18.10 14.05
C TYR A 6 -11.22 -18.78 12.73
N ALA A 7 -12.22 -19.08 11.90
CA ALA A 7 -12.03 -19.46 10.52
C ALA A 7 -11.61 -18.21 9.75
N VAL A 8 -10.31 -18.03 9.57
CA VAL A 8 -9.78 -16.97 8.73
C VAL A 8 -10.11 -17.31 7.28
N ASP A 9 -10.85 -16.42 6.63
CA ASP A 9 -11.12 -16.50 5.21
C ASP A 9 -9.87 -16.13 4.42
N LEU A 10 -9.13 -17.16 4.01
CA LEU A 10 -7.91 -17.02 3.23
C LEU A 10 -8.15 -16.39 1.86
N GLU A 11 -9.32 -16.64 1.26
CA GLU A 11 -9.69 -16.07 -0.04
C GLU A 11 -9.94 -14.57 0.09
N MET A 12 -10.58 -14.14 1.18
CA MET A 12 -10.76 -12.72 1.49
C MET A 12 -9.40 -12.04 1.76
N LEU A 13 -8.50 -12.70 2.49
CA LEU A 13 -7.15 -12.16 2.73
C LEU A 13 -6.36 -12.02 1.42
N GLU A 14 -6.39 -13.03 0.56
CA GLU A 14 -5.72 -12.99 -0.75
C GLU A 14 -6.31 -11.90 -1.66
N THR A 15 -7.63 -11.77 -1.67
CA THR A 15 -8.32 -10.72 -2.44
C THR A 15 -7.94 -9.33 -1.94
N THR A 16 -7.85 -9.15 -0.62
CA THR A 16 -7.46 -7.89 0.01
C THR A 16 -6.00 -7.55 -0.27
N GLU A 17 -5.10 -8.54 -0.19
CA GLU A 17 -3.68 -8.42 -0.53
C GLU A 17 -3.51 -7.94 -1.98
N ARG A 18 -4.17 -8.60 -2.94
CA ARG A 18 -4.10 -8.23 -4.37
C ARG A 18 -4.62 -6.82 -4.64
N ARG A 19 -5.72 -6.42 -3.98
CA ARG A 19 -6.27 -5.06 -4.13
C ARG A 19 -5.32 -4.00 -3.57
N LEU A 20 -4.70 -4.27 -2.42
CA LEU A 20 -3.72 -3.36 -1.83
C LEU A 20 -2.47 -3.25 -2.69
N GLU A 21 -1.99 -4.35 -3.26
CA GLU A 21 -0.87 -4.33 -4.20
C GLU A 21 -1.15 -3.44 -5.41
N GLY A 22 -2.29 -3.65 -6.08
CA GLY A 22 -2.70 -2.85 -7.22
C GLY A 22 -2.85 -1.37 -6.86
N PHE A 23 -3.43 -1.07 -5.70
CA PHE A 23 -3.60 0.31 -5.24
C PHE A 23 -2.26 1.00 -4.92
N VAL A 24 -1.34 0.31 -4.24
CA VAL A 24 0.00 0.85 -3.93
C VAL A 24 0.76 1.15 -5.22
N GLY A 25 0.72 0.24 -6.20
CA GLY A 25 1.33 0.46 -7.51
C GLY A 25 0.73 1.67 -8.22
N PHE A 26 -0.60 1.72 -8.34
CA PHE A 26 -1.31 2.84 -8.93
C PHE A 26 -0.97 4.18 -8.24
N ALA A 27 -0.96 4.23 -6.91
CA ALA A 27 -0.67 5.44 -6.17
C ALA A 27 0.78 5.94 -6.40
N ARG A 28 1.76 5.02 -6.49
CA ARG A 28 3.15 5.35 -6.84
C ARG A 28 3.23 5.97 -8.24
N ASP A 29 2.56 5.37 -9.21
CA ASP A 29 2.56 5.86 -10.60
C ASP A 29 1.93 7.25 -10.71
N GLN A 30 0.82 7.49 -10.00
CA GLN A 30 0.16 8.79 -9.98
C GLN A 30 1.04 9.87 -9.32
N LEU A 31 1.72 9.54 -8.21
CA LEU A 31 2.65 10.46 -7.56
C LEU A 31 3.81 10.82 -8.51
N LEU A 32 4.43 9.83 -9.16
CA LEU A 32 5.50 10.06 -10.14
C LEU A 32 5.03 10.91 -11.33
N ALA A 33 3.81 10.67 -11.82
CA ALA A 33 3.23 11.47 -12.90
C ALA A 33 3.03 12.94 -12.47
N ALA A 34 2.56 13.17 -11.24
CA ALA A 34 2.39 14.51 -10.69
C ALA A 34 3.73 15.25 -10.54
N GLU A 35 4.74 14.60 -9.97
CA GLU A 35 6.10 15.16 -9.84
C GLU A 35 6.69 15.53 -11.20
N LYS A 36 6.53 14.66 -12.21
CA LYS A 36 7.01 14.93 -13.58
C LYS A 36 6.31 16.13 -14.21
N LEU A 37 4.99 16.24 -14.05
CA LEU A 37 4.22 17.37 -14.57
C LEU A 37 4.73 18.68 -13.95
N ILE A 38 4.92 18.69 -12.63
CA ILE A 38 5.36 19.88 -11.91
C ILE A 38 6.80 20.26 -12.28
N GLY A 39 7.71 19.28 -12.37
CA GLY A 39 9.07 19.49 -12.86
C GLY A 39 9.15 19.98 -14.30
N SER A 40 8.14 19.69 -15.13
CA SER A 40 8.05 20.18 -16.52
C SER A 40 7.42 21.58 -16.64
N THR A 41 6.95 22.18 -15.54
CA THR A 41 6.30 23.49 -15.58
C THR A 41 7.32 24.57 -15.97
N PRO A 42 7.03 25.42 -16.98
CA PRO A 42 8.01 26.36 -17.52
C PRO A 42 8.61 27.30 -16.46
N GLU A 43 9.89 27.64 -16.62
CA GLU A 43 10.62 28.65 -15.82
C GLU A 43 9.93 30.02 -15.76
N ARG A 44 8.93 30.28 -16.60
CA ARG A 44 8.13 31.51 -16.56
C ARG A 44 7.19 31.61 -15.36
N TRP A 45 6.92 30.52 -14.65
CA TRP A 45 6.14 30.58 -13.41
C TRP A 45 7.06 30.83 -12.21
N THR A 46 7.27 32.11 -11.91
CA THR A 46 8.12 32.59 -10.81
C THR A 46 7.35 33.54 -9.89
N GLY A 47 7.99 33.91 -8.77
CA GLY A 47 7.43 34.81 -7.77
C GLY A 47 6.83 34.06 -6.57
N SER A 48 6.40 34.83 -5.58
CA SER A 48 5.99 34.32 -4.26
C SER A 48 4.90 33.25 -4.30
N ALA A 49 3.98 33.33 -5.25
CA ALA A 49 2.94 32.33 -5.45
C ALA A 49 3.49 30.97 -5.94
N ALA A 50 4.45 31.00 -6.87
CA ALA A 50 5.10 29.79 -7.36
C ALA A 50 5.94 29.12 -6.26
N ASP A 51 6.63 29.90 -5.44
CA ASP A 51 7.43 29.38 -4.33
C ASP A 51 6.56 28.78 -3.23
N ALA A 52 5.45 29.45 -2.86
CA ALA A 52 4.49 28.93 -1.90
C ALA A 52 3.83 27.63 -2.40
N TYR A 53 3.55 27.53 -3.70
CA TYR A 53 3.05 26.29 -4.29
C TYR A 53 4.08 25.17 -4.21
N ARG A 54 5.34 25.40 -4.63
CA ARG A 54 6.42 24.40 -4.58
C ARG A 54 6.65 23.88 -3.17
N ALA A 55 6.63 24.77 -2.17
CA ALA A 55 6.77 24.39 -0.77
C ALA A 55 5.63 23.45 -0.31
N ARG A 56 4.38 23.85 -0.55
CA ARG A 56 3.21 23.02 -0.21
C ARG A 56 3.18 21.71 -0.97
N HIS A 57 3.58 21.73 -2.24
CA HIS A 57 3.64 20.54 -3.07
C HIS A 57 4.70 19.55 -2.56
N SER A 58 5.90 20.04 -2.20
CA SER A 58 6.95 19.21 -1.58
C SER A 58 6.47 18.54 -0.29
N ASP A 59 5.81 19.30 0.59
CA ASP A 59 5.24 18.76 1.82
C ASP A 59 4.16 17.70 1.54
N TRP A 60 3.29 17.96 0.57
CA TRP A 60 2.27 17.01 0.13
C TRP A 60 2.89 15.73 -0.46
N ALA A 61 3.89 15.85 -1.34
CA ALA A 61 4.54 14.72 -1.98
C ALA A 61 5.22 13.81 -0.95
N LYS A 62 5.86 14.41 0.06
CA LYS A 62 6.44 13.67 1.19
C LYS A 62 5.37 12.89 1.95
N GLN A 63 4.25 13.53 2.30
CA GLN A 63 3.16 12.87 3.03
C GLN A 63 2.50 11.76 2.19
N ALA A 64 2.35 11.97 0.89
CA ALA A 64 1.84 10.97 -0.04
C ALA A 64 2.76 9.74 -0.09
N SER A 65 4.08 9.94 -0.19
CA SER A 65 5.06 8.83 -0.13
C SER A 65 4.94 8.05 1.18
N THR A 66 4.87 8.75 2.32
CA THR A 66 4.70 8.09 3.63
C THR A 66 3.42 7.27 3.71
N ALA A 67 2.30 7.76 3.18
CA ALA A 67 1.05 7.01 3.16
C ALA A 67 1.15 5.74 2.28
N ILE A 68 1.76 5.86 1.10
CA ILE A 68 2.01 4.73 0.20
C ILE A 68 2.89 3.67 0.86
N GLU A 69 3.95 4.08 1.55
CA GLU A 69 4.84 3.18 2.29
C GLU A 69 4.10 2.46 3.42
N ALA A 70 3.25 3.15 4.18
CA ALA A 70 2.45 2.54 5.23
C ALA A 70 1.48 1.49 4.67
N LEU A 71 0.86 1.75 3.51
CA LEU A 71 0.00 0.79 2.84
C LEU A 71 0.76 -0.45 2.36
N ASP A 72 1.99 -0.29 1.86
CA ASP A 72 2.84 -1.42 1.46
C ASP A 72 3.30 -2.25 2.66
N GLN A 73 3.53 -1.62 3.81
CA GLN A 73 3.78 -2.33 5.07
C GLN A 73 2.55 -3.15 5.53
N ILE A 74 1.35 -2.59 5.40
CA ILE A 74 0.10 -3.32 5.70
C ILE A 74 -0.05 -4.52 4.76
N ARG A 75 0.18 -4.33 3.46
CA ARG A 75 0.20 -5.43 2.48
C ARG A 75 1.16 -6.54 2.90
N THR A 76 2.40 -6.18 3.24
CA THR A 76 3.42 -7.15 3.68
C THR A 76 2.98 -7.95 4.91
N ARG A 77 2.33 -7.29 5.89
CA ARG A 77 1.79 -7.96 7.07
C ARG A 77 0.66 -8.93 6.72
N LEU A 78 -0.20 -8.58 5.77
CA LEU A 78 -1.26 -9.47 5.28
C LEU A 78 -0.67 -10.70 4.57
N THR A 79 0.34 -10.53 3.71
CA THR A 79 1.05 -11.64 3.06
C THR A 79 1.63 -12.61 4.09
N ASN A 80 2.29 -12.08 5.12
CA ASN A 80 2.87 -12.88 6.20
C ASN A 80 1.78 -13.65 6.97
N ALA A 81 0.68 -12.99 7.32
CA ALA A 81 -0.44 -13.63 8.01
C ALA A 81 -1.05 -14.76 7.17
N ARG A 82 -1.34 -14.50 5.88
CA ARG A 82 -1.87 -15.50 4.95
C ARG A 82 -0.96 -16.71 4.84
N THR A 83 0.35 -16.48 4.72
CA THR A 83 1.35 -17.56 4.63
C THR A 83 1.36 -18.42 5.89
N ALA A 84 1.31 -17.80 7.07
CA ALA A 84 1.27 -18.52 8.34
C ALA A 84 -0.01 -19.36 8.51
N TYR A 85 -1.16 -18.81 8.12
CA TYR A 85 -2.43 -19.54 8.17
C TYR A 85 -2.47 -20.71 7.17
N GLN A 86 -1.98 -20.52 5.94
CA GLN A 86 -1.88 -21.60 4.96
C GLN A 86 -1.00 -22.74 5.47
N ALA A 87 0.18 -22.43 6.01
CA ALA A 87 1.08 -23.43 6.58
C ALA A 87 0.44 -24.21 7.74
N SER A 88 -0.37 -23.54 8.55
CA SER A 88 -1.09 -24.19 9.66
C SER A 88 -2.18 -25.16 9.16
N LEU A 89 -2.91 -24.79 8.09
CA LEU A 89 -3.89 -25.67 7.47
C LEU A 89 -3.23 -26.89 6.82
N ASP A 90 -2.13 -26.68 6.10
CA ASP A 90 -1.39 -27.76 5.43
C ASP A 90 -0.85 -28.77 6.45
N ALA A 91 -0.29 -28.30 7.56
CA ALA A 91 0.20 -29.15 8.64
C ALA A 91 -0.94 -29.96 9.29
N ASN A 92 -2.09 -29.34 9.53
CA ASN A 92 -3.26 -30.03 10.08
C ASN A 92 -3.79 -31.11 9.12
N ASN A 93 -3.84 -30.81 7.82
CA ASN A 93 -4.26 -31.78 6.81
C ASN A 93 -3.28 -32.95 6.70
N GLN A 94 -1.98 -32.73 6.87
CA GLN A 94 -0.98 -33.82 6.88
C GLN A 94 -1.05 -34.69 8.14
N MET A 95 -1.48 -34.13 9.27
CA MET A 95 -1.52 -34.84 10.55
C MET A 95 -2.83 -35.62 10.75
N PHE A 96 -3.94 -35.14 10.18
CA PHE A 96 -5.28 -35.68 10.42
C PHE A 96 -6.02 -36.15 9.16
N GLY A 97 -5.42 -36.02 7.97
CA GLY A 97 -5.88 -36.61 6.71
C GLY A 97 -5.21 -37.94 6.40
#